data_AF-A0A537E9M2-F1
#
_entry.id   AF-A0A537E9M2-F1
#
_cell.length_a   1.000
_cell.length_b   1.000
_cell.length_c   1.000
_cell.angle_alpha   90.00
_cell.angle_beta   90.00
_cell.angle_gamma   90.00
#
_symmetry.space_group_name_H-M   'P 1'
#
loop_
_entity.id
_entity.type
_entity.pdbx_description
1 polymer ?
#
loop_
_entity_poly.entity_id
_entity_poly.type
_entity_poly.pdbx_seq_one_letter_code
_entity_poly.pdbx_strand_id
1 'polypeptide(L)' 'IHLDVSAKELAARRKKWKPPQPRHGKGLLAKYRKLVSTASEGAVTDANV' A
#
# COMPACT_ATOMS: atom_id res chain seq x y z
N ILE A 1 14.94 -10.09 -0.15
CA ILE A 1 15.48 -8.79 0.32
C ILE A 1 15.31 -8.74 1.83
N HIS A 2 16.36 -8.40 2.58
CA HIS A 2 16.32 -8.32 4.05
C HIS A 2 16.63 -6.88 4.50
N LEU A 3 16.06 -6.45 5.62
CA LEU A 3 16.31 -5.14 6.22
C LEU A 3 16.85 -5.35 7.64
N ASP A 4 18.11 -5.00 7.86
CA ASP A 4 18.83 -5.21 9.13
C ASP A 4 18.47 -4.13 10.18
N VAL A 5 17.22 -4.14 10.63
CA VAL A 5 16.70 -3.26 11.69
C VAL A 5 15.98 -4.13 12.72
N SER A 6 16.15 -3.82 14.00
CA SER A 6 15.49 -4.58 15.08
C SER A 6 13.95 -4.51 14.97
N ALA A 7 13.27 -5.58 15.38
CA ALA A 7 11.80 -5.64 15.35
C ALA A 7 11.14 -4.52 16.18
N LYS A 8 11.76 -4.14 17.30
CA LYS A 8 11.28 -3.05 18.18
C LYS A 8 11.29 -1.72 17.46
N GLU A 9 12.35 -1.43 16.72
CA GLU A 9 12.46 -0.19 15.95
C GLU A 9 11.52 -0.18 14.75
N LEU A 10 11.40 -1.30 14.03
CA LEU A 10 10.43 -1.44 12.94
C LEU A 10 8.99 -1.20 13.42
N ALA A 11 8.61 -1.75 14.57
CA ALA A 11 7.30 -1.51 15.16
C ALA A 11 7.09 -0.03 15.52
N ALA A 12 8.10 0.64 16.08
CA ALA A 12 8.05 2.07 16.37
C ALA A 12 7.90 2.93 15.10
N ARG A 13 8.63 2.59 14.03
CA ARG A 13 8.53 3.27 12.73
C ARG A 13 7.16 3.07 12.08
N ARG A 14 6.61 1.85 12.10
CA ARG A 14 5.26 1.56 11.58
C ARG A 14 4.18 2.34 12.33
N LYS A 15 4.28 2.46 13.66
CA LYS A 15 3.33 3.27 14.46
C LYS A 15 3.34 4.75 14.09
N LYS A 16 4.47 5.29 13.63
CA LYS A 16 4.61 6.69 13.23
C LYS A 16 4.28 6.92 11.74
N TRP A 17 4.18 5.86 10.95
CA TRP A 17 3.98 5.97 9.51
C TRP A 17 2.55 6.44 9.19
N LYS A 18 2.45 7.39 8.26
CA LYS A 18 1.17 7.86 7.71
C LYS A 18 1.18 7.67 6.20
N PRO A 19 0.08 7.19 5.60
CA PRO A 19 0.00 7.02 4.16
C PRO A 19 0.13 8.39 3.46
N PRO A 20 0.93 8.48 2.39
CA PRO A 20 1.06 9.72 1.62
C PRO A 20 -0.23 10.03 0.85
N GLN A 21 -0.40 11.32 0.52
CA GLN A 21 -1.53 11.76 -0.31
C GLN A 21 -1.42 11.17 -1.73
N PRO A 22 -2.54 10.71 -2.32
CA PRO A 22 -2.53 10.17 -3.68
C PRO A 22 -2.21 11.25 -4.71
N ARG A 23 -1.30 10.95 -5.64
CA ARG A 23 -0.94 11.86 -6.74
C ARG A 23 -2.12 12.17 -7.67
N HIS A 24 -3.01 11.20 -7.86
CA HIS A 24 -4.20 11.32 -8.72
C HIS A 24 -5.46 11.13 -7.89
N GLY A 25 -6.15 12.23 -7.60
CA GLY A 25 -7.40 12.21 -6.82
C GLY A 25 -8.64 11.87 -7.64
N LYS A 26 -8.58 11.95 -8.99
CA LYS A 26 -9.71 11.74 -9.91
C LYS A 26 -9.26 10.97 -11.15
N GLY A 27 -10.24 10.58 -11.98
CA GLY A 27 -10.01 9.88 -13.25
C GLY A 27 -9.72 8.39 -13.08
N LEU A 28 -9.18 7.78 -14.13
CA LEU A 28 -8.93 6.33 -14.20
C LEU A 28 -7.98 5.85 -13.09
N LEU A 29 -6.88 6.57 -12.83
CA LEU A 29 -5.90 6.18 -11.81
C LEU A 29 -6.48 6.24 -10.39
N ALA A 30 -7.43 7.14 -10.13
CA ALA A 30 -8.16 7.16 -8.86
C ALA A 30 -9.10 5.96 -8.71
N LYS A 31 -9.72 5.47 -9.81
CA LYS A 31 -10.52 4.25 -9.81
C LYS A 31 -9.65 3.01 -9.61
N TYR A 32 -8.57 2.91 -10.38
CA TYR A 32 -7.61 1.80 -10.29
C TYR A 32 -7.03 1.64 -8.88
N ARG A 33 -6.52 2.73 -8.29
CA ARG A 33 -5.99 2.73 -6.90
C ARG A 33 -7.00 2.19 -5.89
N LYS A 34 -8.29 2.47 -6.07
CA LYS A 34 -9.34 2.05 -5.13
C LYS A 34 -9.67 0.56 -5.23
N LEU A 35 -9.42 -0.07 -6.37
CA LEU A 35 -9.91 -1.42 -6.68
C LEU A 35 -8.80 -2.46 -6.78
N VAL A 36 -7.57 -2.05 -7.08
CA VAL A 36 -6.46 -2.98 -7.33
C VAL A 36 -6.04 -3.73 -6.05
N SER A 37 -5.87 -5.05 -6.15
CA SER A 37 -5.31 -5.91 -5.10
C SER A 37 -3.78 -5.82 -5.04
N THR A 38 -3.16 -6.55 -4.11
CA THR A 38 -1.70 -6.56 -4.02
C THR A 38 -1.06 -7.27 -5.21
N ALA A 39 0.19 -6.92 -5.55
CA ALA A 39 0.90 -7.57 -6.65
C ALA A 39 1.10 -9.09 -6.43
N SER A 40 1.18 -9.52 -5.18
CA SER A 40 1.25 -10.94 -4.81
C SER A 40 -0.04 -11.70 -5.15
N GLU A 41 -1.17 -11.02 -5.22
CA GLU A 41 -2.48 -11.57 -5.62
C GLU A 41 -2.79 -11.31 -7.11
N GLY A 42 -1.81 -10.83 -7.88
CA GLY A 42 -1.95 -10.57 -9.31
C GLY A 42 -2.50 -9.20 -9.69
N ALA A 43 -2.64 -8.27 -8.74
CA ALA A 43 -3.12 -6.90 -8.98
C ALA A 43 -4.46 -6.84 -9.75
N VAL A 44 -5.37 -7.74 -9.41
CA VAL A 44 -6.72 -7.80 -9.98
C VAL A 44 -7.57 -6.64 -9.44
N THR A 45 -8.53 -6.16 -10.22
CA THR A 45 -9.39 -5.01 -9.88
C THR A 45 -10.86 -5.38 -9.63
N ASP A 46 -11.17 -6.67 -9.68
CA ASP A 46 -12.49 -7.28 -9.48
C ASP A 46 -12.50 -8.24 -8.27
N ALA A 47 -11.42 -8.25 -7.48
CA ALA A 47 -11.42 -8.96 -6.22
C ALA A 47 -12.51 -8.38 -5.32
N ASN A 48 -13.44 -9.25 -4.89
CA ASN A 48 -14.46 -8.93 -3.89
C ASN A 48 -13.80 -8.79 -2.50
N VAL A 49 -13.00 -7.75 -2.32
CA VAL A 49 -12.40 -7.37 -1.03
C VAL A 49 -13.36 -6.48 -0.25
#